data_AF-A0A1W1XM84-F1
#
_entry.id   AF-A0A1W1XM84-F1
#
_cell.length_a   1.000
_cell.length_b   1.000
_cell.length_c   1.000
_cell.angle_alpha   90.00
_cell.angle_beta   90.00
_cell.angle_gamma   90.00
#
_symmetry.space_group_name_H-M   'P 1'
#
loop_
_entity.id
_entity.type
_entity.pdbx_description
1 polymer ?
#
loop_
_entity_poly.entity_id
_entity_poly.type
_entity_poly.pdbx_seq_one_letter_code
_entity_poly.pdbx_strand_id
1 'polypeptide(L)'
;MLSPLSRLTTPLLVIALSAPALAAQSACDTSLPASAQAPYLCAQPGDLIDARLDAFRPTQSVLGKDEIFYKLGRYRSNKDQLNGNFNKRFDDWCEANGQVATAWANADARLDNPASFGCSVALGSETADSIAVMKSAVIGPGGQLYLTDGHHTFTSFMEANDGGPALHVRVRVVDNLSALSQADFWQAMQDNRRVWLRDENDQPITVEQLPARLGLASFHNDKYRSLVYFTRDIGYSVPTQATEFLEFYWGSWLRRNGVDVSKTNLADSAAYLKLVKQTSQTMAALPLTTVLDGSVTAASAGRIAQWNGGKKETGGEFDKLSKAFSEAKPGKIAYSLNFQSDIVAAPVCTSTLSGAHDGTLNVNSGVLCLDRVTQQGDVIVAPGAALVANGSSLNGVLSSNGATAIYLCGNQISGSLALNATNGAQVLGGNGCTFNSVAGSAAITWGNGTSVLSGNQFGGALMCFGNQPELLNPGRSNQAGGAKVYQCESL
;
A
#
# COMPACT_ATOMS: atom_id res chain seq x y z
N MET A 1 68.48 -44.00 28.01
CA MET A 1 68.17 -42.58 27.77
C MET A 1 67.78 -42.43 26.31
N LEU A 2 66.47 -42.43 26.00
CA LEU A 2 65.88 -42.13 24.69
C LEU A 2 64.43 -41.67 24.97
N SER A 3 64.04 -40.55 24.33
CA SER A 3 62.82 -39.76 24.55
C SER A 3 61.49 -40.46 24.20
N PRO A 4 60.34 -40.07 24.78
CA PRO A 4 59.03 -40.45 24.27
C PRO A 4 58.40 -39.37 23.37
N LEU A 5 57.61 -39.84 22.42
CA LEU A 5 56.89 -39.10 21.38
C LEU A 5 55.82 -38.14 21.94
N SER A 6 55.74 -36.93 21.37
CA SER A 6 54.61 -36.01 21.50
C SER A 6 53.48 -36.39 20.53
N ARG A 7 52.29 -36.69 21.07
CA ARG A 7 51.03 -36.84 20.30
C ARG A 7 50.45 -35.46 20.00
N LEU A 8 50.24 -35.15 18.73
CA LEU A 8 49.41 -34.04 18.26
C LEU A 8 47.94 -34.45 18.35
N THR A 9 47.17 -33.75 19.19
CA THR A 9 45.69 -33.82 19.20
C THR A 9 45.13 -32.58 18.51
N THR A 10 44.51 -32.76 17.35
CA THR A 10 43.74 -31.74 16.63
C THR A 10 42.46 -31.43 17.43
N PRO A 11 42.11 -30.15 17.69
CA PRO A 11 40.84 -29.85 18.33
C PRO A 11 39.71 -29.99 17.31
N LEU A 12 38.71 -30.82 17.65
CA LEU A 12 37.43 -30.86 16.96
C LEU A 12 36.69 -29.56 17.27
N LEU A 13 36.49 -28.70 16.28
CA LEU A 13 35.64 -27.52 16.39
C LEU A 13 34.17 -27.98 16.38
N VAL A 14 33.58 -28.14 17.56
CA VAL A 14 32.13 -28.36 17.69
C VAL A 14 31.47 -27.00 17.49
N ILE A 15 30.96 -26.76 16.28
CA ILE A 15 30.08 -25.62 16.01
C ILE A 15 28.77 -25.90 16.74
N ALA A 16 28.56 -25.25 17.87
CA ALA A 16 27.27 -25.25 18.56
C ALA A 16 26.29 -24.43 17.71
N LEU A 17 25.56 -25.09 16.81
CA LEU A 17 24.38 -24.52 16.17
C LEU A 17 23.34 -24.25 17.26
N SER A 18 22.98 -22.98 17.43
CA SER A 18 21.93 -22.56 18.37
C SER A 18 20.61 -23.26 18.02
N ALA A 19 19.86 -23.73 19.02
CA ALA A 19 18.55 -24.38 18.90
C ALA A 19 17.56 -23.79 17.86
N PRO A 20 17.43 -22.45 17.66
CA PRO A 20 16.57 -21.90 16.61
C PRO A 20 16.97 -22.29 15.17
N ALA A 21 18.25 -22.52 14.88
CA ALA A 21 18.71 -22.91 13.55
C ALA A 21 18.29 -24.36 13.18
N LEU A 22 18.23 -25.27 14.15
CA LEU A 22 17.72 -26.63 13.95
C LEU A 22 16.19 -26.66 13.74
N ALA A 23 15.44 -25.76 14.38
CA ALA A 23 13.99 -25.66 14.20
C ALA A 23 13.61 -25.15 12.80
N ALA A 24 14.36 -24.19 12.24
CA ALA A 24 14.15 -23.70 10.88
C ALA A 24 14.47 -24.75 9.80
N GLN A 25 15.51 -25.58 9.99
CA GLN A 25 15.84 -26.67 9.08
C GLN A 25 14.82 -27.81 9.09
N SER A 26 14.21 -28.11 10.24
CA SER A 26 13.12 -29.10 10.36
C SER A 26 11.84 -28.66 9.65
N ALA A 27 11.57 -27.35 9.55
CA ALA A 27 10.39 -26.82 8.85
C ALA A 27 10.50 -26.87 7.32
N CYS A 28 11.68 -27.18 6.79
CA CYS A 28 11.94 -27.31 5.36
C CYS A 28 12.09 -28.75 4.87
N ASP A 29 11.71 -29.70 5.71
CA ASP A 29 11.55 -31.08 5.28
C ASP A 29 10.33 -31.19 4.34
N THR A 30 10.60 -31.47 3.07
CA THR A 30 9.60 -31.65 2.01
C THR A 30 8.68 -32.84 2.26
N SER A 31 8.96 -33.69 3.27
CA SER A 31 8.10 -34.78 3.70
C SER A 31 7.00 -34.36 4.70
N LEU A 32 7.05 -33.13 5.23
CA LEU A 32 5.99 -32.60 6.08
C LEU A 32 4.75 -32.21 5.24
N PRO A 33 3.53 -32.40 5.77
CA PRO A 33 2.32 -31.90 5.11
C PRO A 33 2.35 -30.37 5.01
N ALA A 34 1.89 -29.82 3.88
CA ALA A 34 1.90 -28.37 3.60
C ALA A 34 1.19 -27.52 4.67
N SER A 35 0.26 -28.09 5.44
CA SER A 35 -0.41 -27.44 6.57
C SER A 35 0.48 -27.26 7.82
N ALA A 36 1.62 -27.94 7.89
CA ALA A 36 2.59 -27.87 8.99
C ALA A 36 3.81 -26.98 8.69
N GLN A 37 3.97 -26.54 7.44
CA GLN A 37 5.02 -25.60 7.03
C GLN A 37 4.44 -24.19 7.12
N ALA A 38 5.06 -23.28 7.89
CA ALA A 38 4.67 -21.89 7.78
C ALA A 38 5.03 -21.42 6.35
N PRO A 39 4.07 -20.81 5.63
CA PRO A 39 4.26 -20.49 4.23
C PRO A 39 5.52 -19.63 4.09
N TYR A 40 6.35 -19.95 3.10
CA TYR A 40 7.57 -19.23 2.73
C TYR A 40 8.84 -19.44 3.58
N LEU A 41 8.82 -20.18 4.70
CA LEU A 41 10.03 -20.41 5.52
C LEU A 41 11.23 -20.93 4.72
N CYS A 42 10.97 -21.67 3.65
CA CYS A 42 12.00 -22.34 2.86
C CYS A 42 12.38 -21.60 1.58
N ALA A 43 11.72 -20.48 1.28
CA ALA A 43 12.03 -19.67 0.10
C ALA A 43 13.46 -19.12 0.21
N GLN A 44 14.21 -19.19 -0.88
CA GLN A 44 15.59 -18.73 -0.96
C GLN A 44 15.67 -17.36 -1.64
N PRO A 45 16.73 -16.57 -1.37
CA PRO A 45 17.00 -15.37 -2.15
C PRO A 45 17.05 -15.68 -3.65
N GLY A 46 16.27 -14.95 -4.45
CA GLY A 46 16.09 -15.16 -5.88
C GLY A 46 14.79 -15.89 -6.25
N ASP A 47 14.15 -16.59 -5.31
CA ASP A 47 12.88 -17.26 -5.57
C ASP A 47 11.78 -16.26 -5.94
N LEU A 48 10.91 -16.68 -6.85
CA LEU A 48 9.72 -15.93 -7.27
C LEU A 48 8.48 -16.59 -6.70
N ILE A 49 8.05 -16.14 -5.53
CA ILE A 49 6.94 -16.73 -4.79
C ILE A 49 5.62 -16.07 -5.18
N ASP A 50 4.56 -16.86 -5.25
CA ASP A 50 3.19 -16.38 -5.39
C ASP A 50 2.57 -16.14 -3.99
N ALA A 51 1.94 -14.98 -3.81
CA ALA A 51 1.35 -14.60 -2.55
C ALA A 51 0.12 -13.70 -2.73
N ARG A 52 -0.80 -13.78 -1.77
CA ARG A 52 -1.92 -12.84 -1.67
C ARG A 52 -1.44 -11.49 -1.17
N LEU A 53 -2.11 -10.42 -1.60
CA LEU A 53 -1.80 -9.07 -1.12
C LEU A 53 -1.93 -8.92 0.40
N ASP A 54 -2.86 -9.64 1.03
CA ASP A 54 -3.05 -9.63 2.50
C ASP A 54 -1.96 -10.39 3.29
N ALA A 55 -1.07 -11.12 2.63
CA ALA A 55 0.05 -11.82 3.26
C ALA A 55 1.24 -10.89 3.58
N PHE A 56 1.32 -9.71 2.94
CA PHE A 56 2.47 -8.82 3.08
C PHE A 56 2.37 -7.88 4.28
N ARG A 57 3.48 -7.75 5.02
CA ARG A 57 3.71 -6.69 6.00
C ARG A 57 4.46 -5.53 5.35
N PRO A 58 3.94 -4.30 5.43
CA PRO A 58 4.66 -3.10 5.04
C PRO A 58 5.96 -2.89 5.83
N THR A 59 6.91 -2.21 5.20
CA THR A 59 8.20 -1.79 5.79
C THR A 59 8.38 -0.28 5.69
N GLN A 60 7.30 0.45 5.40
CA GLN A 60 7.21 1.91 5.43
C GLN A 60 5.84 2.31 5.97
N SER A 61 5.72 3.47 6.60
CA SER A 61 4.44 3.98 7.14
C SER A 61 3.71 4.95 6.21
N VAL A 62 4.36 5.36 5.14
CA VAL A 62 3.90 6.43 4.25
C VAL A 62 3.81 5.98 2.81
N LEU A 63 2.90 6.60 2.05
CA LEU A 63 2.80 6.50 0.60
C LEU A 63 2.67 7.91 0.02
N GLY A 64 3.12 8.08 -1.21
CA GLY A 64 2.68 9.20 -2.04
C GLY A 64 1.31 8.86 -2.64
N LYS A 65 0.21 9.26 -1.98
CA LYS A 65 -1.13 8.79 -2.38
C LYS A 65 -1.54 9.24 -3.77
N ASP A 66 -1.02 10.36 -4.27
CA ASP A 66 -1.38 10.86 -5.60
C ASP A 66 -0.84 9.98 -6.74
N GLU A 67 0.28 9.27 -6.51
CA GLU A 67 0.79 8.24 -7.44
C GLU A 67 -0.20 7.08 -7.56
N ILE A 68 -0.79 6.66 -6.45
CA ILE A 68 -1.80 5.59 -6.43
C ILE A 68 -3.10 6.10 -7.04
N PHE A 69 -3.53 7.32 -6.72
CA PHE A 69 -4.71 7.93 -7.33
C PHE A 69 -4.57 8.08 -8.85
N TYR A 70 -3.37 8.38 -9.36
CA TYR A 70 -3.10 8.30 -10.80
C TYR A 70 -3.40 6.90 -11.34
N LYS A 71 -2.83 5.86 -10.73
CA LYS A 71 -3.03 4.47 -11.18
C LYS A 71 -4.51 4.09 -11.14
N LEU A 72 -5.18 4.32 -10.01
CA LEU A 72 -6.61 4.01 -9.84
C LEU A 72 -7.49 4.81 -10.81
N GLY A 73 -7.19 6.09 -11.03
CA GLY A 73 -7.87 6.94 -12.01
C GLY A 73 -7.75 6.42 -13.44
N ARG A 74 -6.59 5.87 -13.80
CA ARG A 74 -6.37 5.23 -15.11
C ARG A 74 -7.01 3.85 -15.19
N TYR A 75 -6.93 3.04 -14.15
CA TYR A 75 -7.51 1.68 -14.11
C TYR A 75 -9.02 1.68 -14.34
N ARG A 76 -9.73 2.64 -13.74
CA ARG A 76 -11.19 2.79 -13.90
C ARG A 76 -11.61 3.48 -15.20
N SER A 77 -10.67 4.10 -15.91
CA SER A 77 -10.96 4.79 -17.17
C SER A 77 -10.97 3.80 -18.34
N ASN A 78 -11.80 4.08 -19.35
CA ASN A 78 -11.80 3.34 -20.62
C ASN A 78 -10.86 3.96 -21.68
N LYS A 79 -10.11 5.02 -21.33
CA LYS A 79 -9.28 5.76 -22.28
C LYS A 79 -8.16 4.92 -22.90
N ASP A 80 -7.58 3.96 -22.18
CA ASP A 80 -6.59 3.05 -22.77
C ASP A 80 -7.21 2.21 -23.90
N GLN A 81 -8.41 1.66 -23.65
CA GLN A 81 -9.18 0.87 -24.63
C GLN A 81 -9.65 1.71 -25.82
N LEU A 82 -10.11 2.95 -25.57
CA LEU A 82 -10.47 3.88 -26.65
C LEU A 82 -9.28 4.25 -27.54
N ASN A 83 -8.05 4.13 -27.03
CA ASN A 83 -6.82 4.31 -27.79
C ASN A 83 -6.27 3.00 -28.39
N GLY A 84 -7.05 1.91 -28.36
CA GLY A 84 -6.66 0.61 -28.92
C GLY A 84 -5.68 -0.21 -28.07
N ASN A 85 -5.52 0.12 -26.78
CA ASN A 85 -4.65 -0.61 -25.86
C ASN A 85 -5.46 -1.41 -24.83
N PHE A 86 -4.84 -2.39 -24.19
CA PHE A 86 -5.41 -2.99 -22.98
C PHE A 86 -5.43 -1.96 -21.84
N ASN A 87 -6.37 -2.11 -20.91
CA ASN A 87 -6.41 -1.26 -19.72
C ASN A 87 -5.11 -1.41 -18.92
N LYS A 88 -4.52 -0.28 -18.48
CA LYS A 88 -3.22 -0.27 -17.82
C LYS A 88 -3.10 -1.18 -16.58
N ARG A 89 -4.20 -1.53 -15.93
CA ARG A 89 -4.17 -2.41 -14.74
C ARG A 89 -3.59 -3.79 -15.04
N PHE A 90 -3.91 -4.37 -16.20
CA PHE A 90 -3.38 -5.68 -16.60
C PHE A 90 -1.90 -5.60 -16.93
N ASP A 91 -1.47 -4.49 -17.53
CA ASP A 91 -0.08 -4.28 -17.91
C ASP A 91 0.79 -4.08 -16.65
N ASP A 92 0.31 -3.27 -15.71
CA ASP A 92 0.95 -3.10 -14.41
C ASP A 92 1.01 -4.43 -13.63
N TRP A 93 -0.05 -5.25 -13.68
CA TRP A 93 -0.05 -6.57 -13.05
C TRP A 93 0.98 -7.50 -13.72
N CYS A 94 0.99 -7.58 -15.05
CA CYS A 94 1.96 -8.40 -15.79
C CYS A 94 3.41 -7.98 -15.51
N GLU A 95 3.70 -6.68 -15.48
CA GLU A 95 5.02 -6.14 -15.13
C GLU A 95 5.41 -6.54 -13.70
N ALA A 96 4.52 -6.29 -12.73
CA ALA A 96 4.76 -6.63 -11.32
C ALA A 96 4.95 -8.14 -11.10
N ASN A 97 4.27 -8.97 -11.91
CA ASN A 97 4.33 -10.43 -11.86
C ASN A 97 5.54 -11.04 -12.60
N GLY A 98 6.41 -10.20 -13.18
CA GLY A 98 7.61 -10.62 -13.92
C GLY A 98 7.36 -11.01 -15.38
N GLN A 99 6.13 -10.81 -15.87
CA GLN A 99 5.66 -11.23 -17.18
C GLN A 99 5.58 -10.11 -18.23
N VAL A 100 6.16 -8.95 -17.88
CA VAL A 100 6.40 -7.75 -18.72
C VAL A 100 5.15 -6.94 -19.05
N ALA A 101 4.30 -7.40 -19.96
CA ALA A 101 3.18 -6.61 -20.47
C ALA A 101 1.95 -7.48 -20.77
N THR A 102 0.79 -6.86 -20.94
CA THR A 102 -0.42 -7.60 -21.36
C THR A 102 -0.33 -8.02 -22.83
N ALA A 103 -0.58 -9.30 -23.11
CA ALA A 103 -0.67 -9.87 -24.45
C ALA A 103 -2.12 -9.95 -24.96
N TRP A 104 -3.06 -10.26 -24.08
CA TRP A 104 -4.49 -10.32 -24.40
C TRP A 104 -5.34 -10.09 -23.13
N ALA A 105 -6.58 -9.66 -23.31
CA ALA A 105 -7.58 -9.54 -22.24
C ALA A 105 -8.99 -9.71 -22.82
N ASN A 106 -9.85 -10.45 -22.12
CA ASN A 106 -11.27 -10.54 -22.45
C ASN A 106 -12.00 -9.21 -22.17
N ALA A 107 -13.19 -9.04 -22.76
CA ALA A 107 -13.98 -7.83 -22.55
C ALA A 107 -14.38 -7.61 -21.07
N ASP A 108 -14.59 -8.71 -20.34
CA ASP A 108 -14.94 -8.78 -18.93
C ASP A 108 -13.73 -9.15 -18.04
N ALA A 109 -12.50 -8.97 -18.54
CA ALA A 109 -11.31 -9.34 -17.80
C ALA A 109 -11.20 -8.62 -16.45
N ARG A 110 -10.68 -9.33 -15.45
CA ARG A 110 -10.54 -8.88 -14.07
C ARG A 110 -9.21 -9.30 -13.46
N LEU A 111 -8.63 -8.44 -12.61
CA LEU A 111 -7.40 -8.78 -11.88
C LEU A 111 -7.59 -9.99 -10.97
N ASP A 112 -8.71 -10.06 -10.23
CA ASP A 112 -9.07 -11.20 -9.37
C ASP A 112 -9.46 -12.49 -10.14
N ASN A 113 -9.45 -12.45 -11.47
CA ASN A 113 -9.60 -13.61 -12.35
C ASN A 113 -8.46 -13.66 -13.37
N PRO A 114 -7.25 -14.09 -12.99
CA PRO A 114 -6.08 -14.07 -13.87
C PRO A 114 -6.22 -14.99 -15.11
N ALA A 115 -7.22 -15.87 -15.18
CA ALA A 115 -7.51 -16.64 -16.38
C ALA A 115 -8.25 -15.82 -17.47
N SER A 116 -8.66 -14.58 -17.17
CA SER A 116 -9.40 -13.70 -18.09
C SER A 116 -8.51 -12.75 -18.90
N PHE A 117 -7.21 -12.72 -18.63
CA PHE A 117 -6.20 -11.98 -19.39
C PHE A 117 -4.87 -12.77 -19.38
N GLY A 118 -3.91 -12.36 -20.22
CA GLY A 118 -2.61 -13.01 -20.27
C GLY A 118 -1.48 -12.05 -20.57
N CYS A 119 -0.27 -12.44 -20.18
CA CYS A 119 0.93 -11.62 -20.28
C CYS A 119 1.85 -12.09 -21.42
N SER A 120 2.75 -11.21 -21.85
CA SER A 120 3.69 -11.44 -22.97
C SER A 120 4.76 -12.48 -22.69
N VAL A 121 5.10 -12.70 -21.42
CA VAL A 121 6.07 -13.71 -20.99
C VAL A 121 5.35 -14.79 -20.18
N ALA A 122 5.58 -16.05 -20.53
CA ALA A 122 5.01 -17.19 -19.79
C ALA A 122 5.69 -17.36 -18.43
N LEU A 123 4.96 -17.90 -17.46
CA LEU A 123 5.53 -18.25 -16.16
C LEU A 123 6.68 -19.25 -16.34
N GLY A 124 7.80 -19.01 -15.67
CA GLY A 124 9.03 -19.79 -15.81
C GLY A 124 9.91 -19.40 -17.01
N SER A 125 9.48 -18.44 -17.82
CA SER A 125 10.25 -17.87 -18.94
C SER A 125 10.70 -16.43 -18.68
N GLU A 126 10.68 -15.99 -17.42
CA GLU A 126 11.12 -14.66 -17.02
C GLU A 126 12.61 -14.45 -17.33
N THR A 127 12.96 -13.25 -17.77
CA THR A 127 14.36 -12.88 -18.04
C THR A 127 14.97 -12.19 -16.82
N ALA A 128 16.29 -12.07 -16.79
CA ALA A 128 16.96 -11.28 -15.75
C ALA A 128 16.39 -9.85 -15.68
N ASP A 129 16.08 -9.24 -16.83
CA ASP A 129 15.51 -7.89 -16.90
C ASP A 129 14.06 -7.85 -16.38
N SER A 130 13.22 -8.83 -16.72
CA SER A 130 11.84 -8.87 -16.22
C SER A 130 11.77 -9.20 -14.74
N ILE A 131 12.71 -9.99 -14.22
CA ILE A 131 12.86 -10.27 -12.78
C ILE A 131 13.39 -9.03 -12.03
N ALA A 132 14.30 -8.26 -12.63
CA ALA A 132 14.92 -7.10 -11.98
C ALA A 132 13.91 -6.00 -11.60
N VAL A 133 12.81 -5.86 -12.36
CA VAL A 133 11.75 -4.88 -12.10
C VAL A 133 10.63 -5.39 -11.19
N MET A 134 10.61 -6.70 -10.88
CA MET A 134 9.65 -7.29 -9.96
C MET A 134 9.77 -6.70 -8.57
N LYS A 135 8.64 -6.69 -7.87
CA LYS A 135 8.57 -6.25 -6.48
C LYS A 135 9.26 -7.25 -5.57
N SER A 136 9.79 -6.77 -4.45
CA SER A 136 10.69 -7.54 -3.59
C SER A 136 10.15 -7.67 -2.18
N ALA A 137 10.47 -8.79 -1.53
CA ALA A 137 10.18 -9.02 -0.13
C ALA A 137 11.31 -9.80 0.57
N VAL A 138 11.39 -9.63 1.88
CA VAL A 138 12.20 -10.46 2.78
C VAL A 138 11.29 -11.43 3.53
N ILE A 139 11.74 -12.68 3.68
CA ILE A 139 11.12 -13.63 4.60
C ILE A 139 11.63 -13.33 6.00
N GLY A 140 10.76 -12.86 6.90
CA GLY A 140 11.11 -12.57 8.28
C GLY A 140 10.76 -13.72 9.25
N PRO A 141 10.94 -13.49 10.56
CA PRO A 141 10.67 -14.49 11.60
C PRO A 141 9.28 -15.11 11.46
N GLY A 142 9.21 -16.44 11.58
CA GLY A 142 7.97 -17.20 11.41
C GLY A 142 7.46 -17.33 9.97
N GLY A 143 8.25 -16.95 8.96
CA GLY A 143 7.87 -17.05 7.54
C GLY A 143 7.08 -15.85 7.02
N GLN A 144 6.92 -14.80 7.83
CA GLN A 144 6.15 -13.61 7.45
C GLN A 144 6.82 -12.84 6.30
N LEU A 145 6.07 -12.51 5.25
CA LEU A 145 6.55 -11.68 4.15
C LEU A 145 6.59 -10.20 4.56
N TYR A 146 7.77 -9.57 4.44
CA TYR A 146 7.95 -8.12 4.62
C TYR A 146 8.29 -7.50 3.26
N LEU A 147 7.39 -6.67 2.75
CA LEU A 147 7.52 -6.05 1.43
C LEU A 147 8.62 -4.98 1.46
N THR A 148 9.65 -5.10 0.65
CA THR A 148 10.77 -4.15 0.59
C THR A 148 10.65 -3.16 -0.58
N ASP A 149 10.12 -3.59 -1.72
CA ASP A 149 9.66 -2.73 -2.81
C ASP A 149 8.23 -3.11 -3.19
N GLY A 150 7.44 -2.14 -3.65
CA GLY A 150 6.13 -2.37 -4.25
C GLY A 150 4.95 -1.85 -3.46
N HIS A 151 5.12 -1.13 -2.35
CA HIS A 151 4.01 -0.65 -1.52
C HIS A 151 2.99 0.15 -2.33
N HIS A 152 3.42 1.04 -3.23
CA HIS A 152 2.51 1.76 -4.14
C HIS A 152 1.83 0.84 -5.16
N THR A 153 2.56 -0.09 -5.79
CA THR A 153 2.01 -1.00 -6.80
C THR A 153 1.00 -1.96 -6.20
N PHE A 154 1.38 -2.67 -5.12
CA PHE A 154 0.52 -3.62 -4.45
C PHE A 154 -0.65 -2.94 -3.74
N THR A 155 -0.48 -1.71 -3.22
CA THR A 155 -1.63 -0.92 -2.75
C THR A 155 -2.54 -0.49 -3.90
N SER A 156 -2.01 -0.19 -5.09
CA SER A 156 -2.88 0.12 -6.25
C SER A 156 -3.72 -1.09 -6.67
N PHE A 157 -3.15 -2.30 -6.61
CA PHE A 157 -3.92 -3.53 -6.84
C PHE A 157 -4.88 -3.85 -5.71
N MET A 158 -4.49 -3.59 -4.46
CA MET A 158 -5.38 -3.71 -3.31
C MET A 158 -6.62 -2.84 -3.51
N GLU A 159 -6.45 -1.61 -4.01
CA GLU A 159 -7.52 -0.61 -4.10
C GLU A 159 -8.31 -0.65 -5.41
N ALA A 160 -7.85 -1.37 -6.43
CA ALA A 160 -8.51 -1.49 -7.73
C ALA A 160 -9.92 -2.09 -7.60
N ASN A 161 -10.81 -1.75 -8.55
CA ASN A 161 -12.21 -2.18 -8.52
C ASN A 161 -12.40 -3.70 -8.54
N ASP A 162 -11.51 -4.37 -9.26
CA ASP A 162 -11.44 -5.81 -9.46
C ASP A 162 -10.22 -6.44 -8.75
N GLY A 163 -9.64 -5.73 -7.79
CA GLY A 163 -8.56 -6.19 -6.94
C GLY A 163 -9.03 -6.53 -5.52
N GLY A 164 -8.14 -6.37 -4.54
CA GLY A 164 -8.45 -6.59 -3.11
C GLY A 164 -7.49 -7.55 -2.41
N PRO A 165 -7.74 -7.86 -1.13
CA PRO A 165 -6.80 -8.56 -0.26
C PRO A 165 -6.44 -9.97 -0.75
N ALA A 166 -7.38 -10.63 -1.43
CA ALA A 166 -7.22 -11.97 -1.96
C ALA A 166 -6.49 -12.05 -3.30
N LEU A 167 -6.18 -10.90 -3.93
CA LEU A 167 -5.49 -10.91 -5.21
C LEU A 167 -4.09 -11.51 -5.04
N HIS A 168 -3.75 -12.42 -5.94
CA HIS A 168 -2.42 -13.02 -6.01
C HIS A 168 -1.49 -12.21 -6.91
N VAL A 169 -0.24 -12.09 -6.46
CA VAL A 169 0.88 -11.51 -7.21
C VAL A 169 2.15 -12.27 -6.85
N ARG A 170 3.09 -12.33 -7.80
CA ARG A 170 4.43 -12.85 -7.54
C ARG A 170 5.37 -11.76 -7.05
N VAL A 171 6.29 -12.15 -6.18
CA VAL A 171 7.30 -11.29 -5.58
C VAL A 171 8.64 -12.00 -5.59
N ARG A 172 9.72 -11.24 -5.76
CA ARG A 172 11.09 -11.74 -5.66
C ARG A 172 11.55 -11.73 -4.21
N VAL A 173 12.01 -12.87 -3.70
CA VAL A 173 12.64 -12.95 -2.39
C VAL A 173 14.04 -12.37 -2.48
N VAL A 174 14.33 -11.32 -1.71
CA VAL A 174 15.68 -10.71 -1.67
C VAL A 174 16.52 -11.17 -0.50
N ASP A 175 15.88 -11.78 0.50
CA ASP A 175 16.56 -12.40 1.64
C ASP A 175 15.62 -13.33 2.41
N ASN A 176 16.19 -14.28 3.13
CA ASN A 176 15.48 -15.08 4.11
C ASN A 176 16.15 -14.95 5.48
N LEU A 177 15.51 -14.14 6.33
CA LEU A 177 15.95 -13.81 7.69
C LEU A 177 15.07 -14.49 8.74
N SER A 178 14.35 -15.55 8.36
CA SER A 178 13.35 -16.20 9.23
C SER A 178 13.93 -16.87 10.47
N ALA A 179 15.23 -17.19 10.46
CA ALA A 179 15.93 -17.77 11.61
C ALA A 179 16.36 -16.74 12.67
N LEU A 180 16.24 -15.44 12.38
CA LEU A 180 16.62 -14.38 13.32
C LEU A 180 15.56 -14.20 14.41
N SER A 181 15.99 -13.67 15.56
CA SER A 181 15.05 -13.11 16.54
C SER A 181 14.35 -11.87 15.94
N GLN A 182 13.23 -11.44 16.52
CA GLN A 182 12.57 -10.22 16.05
C GLN A 182 13.47 -8.97 16.14
N ALA A 183 14.29 -8.87 17.19
CA ALA A 183 15.21 -7.76 17.35
C ALA A 183 16.32 -7.77 16.28
N ASP A 184 16.96 -8.93 16.07
CA ASP A 184 18.03 -9.08 15.08
C ASP A 184 17.50 -8.92 13.65
N PHE A 185 16.26 -9.37 13.39
CA PHE A 185 15.57 -9.16 12.13
C PHE A 185 15.42 -7.66 11.81
N TRP A 186 14.88 -6.88 12.73
CA TRP A 186 14.69 -5.44 12.50
C TRP A 186 16.01 -4.67 12.44
N GLN A 187 17.05 -5.11 13.16
CA GLN A 187 18.39 -4.56 12.99
C GLN A 187 18.92 -4.85 11.58
N ALA A 188 18.81 -6.09 11.11
CA ALA A 188 19.25 -6.47 9.77
C ALA A 188 18.46 -5.73 8.67
N MET A 189 17.15 -5.52 8.83
CA MET A 189 16.35 -4.73 7.90
C MET A 189 16.83 -3.28 7.81
N GLN A 190 17.22 -2.66 8.93
CA GLN A 190 17.76 -1.29 8.97
C GLN A 190 19.18 -1.21 8.38
N ASP A 191 20.06 -2.12 8.76
CA ASP A 191 21.45 -2.17 8.28
C ASP A 191 21.51 -2.33 6.75
N ASN A 192 20.57 -3.10 6.20
CA ASN A 192 20.42 -3.31 4.76
C ASN A 192 19.51 -2.29 4.05
N ARG A 193 19.02 -1.26 4.76
CA ARG A 193 18.13 -0.20 4.23
C ARG A 193 16.86 -0.74 3.56
N ARG A 194 16.27 -1.79 4.12
CA ARG A 194 15.05 -2.47 3.64
C ARG A 194 13.80 -2.09 4.43
N VAL A 195 13.90 -1.08 5.27
CA VAL A 195 12.79 -0.49 6.04
C VAL A 195 12.94 1.02 6.08
N TRP A 196 11.83 1.73 5.93
CA TRP A 196 11.73 3.18 6.03
C TRP A 196 10.97 3.56 7.30
N LEU A 197 11.73 3.95 8.33
CA LEU A 197 11.22 4.30 9.66
C LEU A 197 11.07 5.81 9.83
N ARG A 198 10.38 6.46 8.88
CA ARG A 198 9.97 7.86 9.01
C ARG A 198 8.54 8.10 8.56
N ASP A 199 7.86 9.01 9.23
CA ASP A 199 6.48 9.41 8.94
C ASP A 199 6.38 10.42 7.77
N GLU A 200 5.16 10.94 7.53
CA GLU A 200 4.87 11.87 6.43
C GLU A 200 5.55 13.24 6.56
N ASN A 201 6.01 13.55 7.78
CA ASN A 201 6.74 14.75 8.15
C ASN A 201 8.26 14.50 8.24
N ASP A 202 8.73 13.34 7.76
CA ASP A 202 10.13 12.90 7.84
C ASP A 202 10.63 12.70 9.27
N GLN A 203 9.74 12.55 10.24
CA GLN A 203 10.11 12.32 11.63
C GLN A 203 10.34 10.82 11.87
N PRO A 204 11.33 10.45 12.71
CA PRO A 204 11.57 9.05 13.04
C PRO A 204 10.35 8.38 13.66
N ILE A 205 10.13 7.12 13.29
CA ILE A 205 9.13 6.24 13.92
C ILE A 205 9.80 4.93 14.38
N THR A 206 9.12 4.17 15.23
CA THR A 206 9.54 2.82 15.61
C THR A 206 8.94 1.76 14.67
N VAL A 207 9.46 0.53 14.75
CA VAL A 207 8.95 -0.59 13.93
C VAL A 207 7.52 -0.97 14.31
N GLU A 208 7.11 -0.76 15.56
CA GLU A 208 5.73 -0.99 16.03
C GLU A 208 4.73 0.00 15.42
N GLN A 209 5.22 1.15 14.96
CA GLN A 209 4.42 2.14 14.26
C GLN A 209 4.33 1.86 12.75
N LEU A 210 4.92 0.78 12.25
CA LEU A 210 4.69 0.36 10.86
C LEU A 210 3.26 -0.19 10.70
N PRO A 211 2.63 -0.01 9.53
CA PRO A 211 1.32 -0.57 9.27
C PRO A 211 1.35 -2.10 9.28
N ALA A 212 0.30 -2.72 9.81
CA ALA A 212 0.20 -4.18 9.82
C ALA A 212 -0.23 -4.77 8.47
N ARG A 213 -0.71 -3.97 7.51
CA ARG A 213 -1.32 -4.43 6.25
C ARG A 213 -1.21 -3.36 5.17
N LEU A 214 -1.31 -3.80 3.90
CA LEU A 214 -1.40 -2.91 2.75
C LEU A 214 -2.76 -2.17 2.70
N GLY A 215 -2.87 -1.19 1.79
CA GLY A 215 -4.10 -0.40 1.58
C GLY A 215 -3.93 1.08 1.94
N LEU A 216 -4.57 1.99 1.20
CA LEU A 216 -4.45 3.44 1.36
C LEU A 216 -4.73 3.94 2.79
N ALA A 217 -5.66 3.30 3.52
CA ALA A 217 -6.02 3.67 4.88
C ALA A 217 -4.96 3.29 5.91
N SER A 218 -4.08 2.34 5.58
CA SER A 218 -3.01 1.86 6.45
C SER A 218 -1.75 2.73 6.36
N PHE A 219 -1.65 3.66 5.42
CA PHE A 219 -0.49 4.53 5.25
C PHE A 219 -0.86 6.00 5.35
N HIS A 220 0.06 6.79 5.90
CA HIS A 220 -0.01 8.24 5.83
C HIS A 220 0.38 8.75 4.45
N ASN A 221 -0.01 9.97 4.12
CA ASN A 221 0.29 10.57 2.82
C ASN A 221 1.54 11.45 2.91
N ASP A 222 2.67 10.97 2.39
CA ASP A 222 3.83 11.83 2.14
C ASP A 222 3.64 12.56 0.79
N LYS A 223 3.28 13.84 0.87
CA LYS A 223 3.08 14.72 -0.30
C LYS A 223 4.35 14.95 -1.10
N TYR A 224 5.53 14.92 -0.46
CA TYR A 224 6.80 15.01 -1.18
C TYR A 224 7.10 13.73 -1.96
N ARG A 225 6.71 12.56 -1.44
CA ARG A 225 6.82 11.30 -2.18
C ARG A 225 5.96 11.29 -3.44
N SER A 226 4.75 11.87 -3.40
CA SER A 226 3.91 12.11 -4.59
C SER A 226 4.57 13.08 -5.57
N LEU A 227 5.05 14.23 -5.07
CA LEU A 227 5.73 15.24 -5.89
C LEU A 227 6.93 14.65 -6.63
N VAL A 228 7.80 13.91 -5.94
CA VAL A 228 8.99 13.28 -6.54
C VAL A 228 8.60 12.28 -7.61
N TYR A 229 7.53 11.48 -7.41
CA TYR A 229 7.04 10.59 -8.46
C TYR A 229 6.71 11.33 -9.77
N PHE A 230 6.04 12.48 -9.67
CA PHE A 230 5.71 13.28 -10.85
C PHE A 230 6.90 14.02 -11.47
N THR A 231 8.06 14.06 -10.80
CA THR A 231 9.31 14.59 -11.37
C THR A 231 10.17 13.52 -12.08
N ARG A 232 9.76 12.24 -12.03
CA ARG A 232 10.51 11.13 -12.66
C ARG A 232 10.62 11.35 -14.17
N ASP A 233 11.81 11.14 -14.70
CA ASP A 233 12.26 11.40 -16.08
C ASP A 233 12.15 12.86 -16.52
N ILE A 234 11.98 13.78 -15.56
CA ILE A 234 11.96 15.24 -15.76
C ILE A 234 13.09 15.92 -14.94
N GLY A 235 13.29 15.50 -13.69
CA GLY A 235 14.34 16.01 -12.79
C GLY A 235 15.39 14.97 -12.39
N TYR A 236 15.02 13.69 -12.43
CA TYR A 236 15.89 12.54 -12.17
C TYR A 236 15.35 11.32 -12.95
N SER A 237 16.15 10.29 -13.15
CA SER A 237 15.72 8.99 -13.67
C SER A 237 16.13 7.89 -12.69
N VAL A 238 15.29 6.86 -12.53
CA VAL A 238 15.59 5.76 -11.59
C VAL A 238 16.84 5.01 -12.09
N PRO A 239 17.93 4.95 -11.31
CA PRO A 239 19.12 4.18 -11.69
C PRO A 239 18.81 2.69 -11.82
N THR A 240 19.53 1.97 -12.67
CA THR A 240 19.41 0.50 -12.82
C THR A 240 19.64 -0.24 -11.50
N GLN A 241 20.52 0.29 -10.65
CA GLN A 241 20.73 -0.16 -9.28
C GLN A 241 20.30 0.94 -8.32
N ALA A 242 18.99 1.18 -8.25
CA ALA A 242 18.43 2.14 -7.33
C ALA A 242 18.60 1.66 -5.88
N THR A 243 18.92 2.58 -4.98
CA THR A 243 18.75 2.33 -3.55
C THR A 243 17.27 2.12 -3.25
N GLU A 244 16.95 1.20 -2.34
CA GLU A 244 15.60 1.09 -1.77
C GLU A 244 15.17 2.47 -1.22
N PHE A 245 13.88 2.80 -1.37
CA PHE A 245 13.29 4.08 -0.96
C PHE A 245 13.87 5.33 -1.66
N LEU A 246 14.46 5.19 -2.85
CA LEU A 246 15.10 6.28 -3.62
C LEU A 246 14.33 7.61 -3.59
N GLU A 247 13.03 7.60 -3.90
CA GLU A 247 12.21 8.80 -3.98
C GLU A 247 11.98 9.48 -2.63
N PHE A 248 12.06 8.74 -1.53
CA PHE A 248 11.95 9.33 -0.19
C PHE A 248 13.17 10.18 0.14
N TYR A 249 14.38 9.79 -0.26
CA TYR A 249 15.57 10.63 -0.06
C TYR A 249 15.49 11.96 -0.81
N TRP A 250 14.95 11.94 -2.04
CA TRP A 250 14.63 13.16 -2.77
C TRP A 250 13.58 14.00 -2.02
N GLY A 251 12.52 13.36 -1.51
CA GLY A 251 11.48 14.03 -0.73
C GLY A 251 12.02 14.70 0.54
N SER A 252 12.83 13.99 1.32
CA SER A 252 13.51 14.48 2.53
C SER A 252 14.45 15.64 2.23
N TRP A 253 15.18 15.60 1.10
CA TRP A 253 16.01 16.72 0.68
C TRP A 253 15.16 17.95 0.30
N LEU A 254 14.12 17.77 -0.52
CA LEU A 254 13.22 18.86 -0.94
C LEU A 254 12.55 19.56 0.25
N ARG A 255 12.07 18.77 1.21
CA ARG A 255 11.45 19.25 2.45
C ARG A 255 12.38 20.15 3.26
N ARG A 256 13.67 19.79 3.36
CA ARG A 256 14.69 20.57 4.09
C ARG A 256 15.26 21.74 3.29
N ASN A 257 15.09 21.77 1.98
CA ASN A 257 15.70 22.76 1.07
C ASN A 257 14.67 23.75 0.48
N GLY A 258 13.62 24.08 1.24
CA GLY A 258 12.76 25.22 0.96
C GLY A 258 11.60 24.96 -0.02
N VAL A 259 11.38 23.71 -0.45
CA VAL A 259 10.13 23.35 -1.13
C VAL A 259 9.07 23.13 -0.08
N ASP A 260 8.03 23.98 -0.08
CA ASP A 260 6.91 23.90 0.84
C ASP A 260 5.64 23.52 0.08
N VAL A 261 5.31 22.23 0.11
CA VAL A 261 4.15 21.68 -0.59
C VAL A 261 2.82 22.16 0.01
N SER A 262 2.82 22.64 1.26
CA SER A 262 1.60 23.12 1.93
C SER A 262 1.08 24.44 1.34
N LYS A 263 1.96 25.21 0.68
CA LYS A 263 1.62 26.47 0.01
C LYS A 263 1.02 26.29 -1.39
N THR A 264 0.96 25.07 -1.90
CA THR A 264 0.42 24.77 -3.23
C THR A 264 -0.93 24.10 -3.09
N ASN A 265 -1.93 24.59 -3.83
CA ASN A 265 -3.18 23.85 -3.99
C ASN A 265 -2.94 22.64 -4.91
N LEU A 266 -2.65 21.48 -4.32
CA LEU A 266 -2.41 20.25 -5.09
C LEU A 266 -3.66 19.69 -5.76
N ALA A 267 -4.86 20.22 -5.47
CA ALA A 267 -6.09 19.90 -6.19
C ALA A 267 -6.25 20.69 -7.51
N ASP A 268 -5.42 21.71 -7.75
CA ASP A 268 -5.39 22.47 -8.99
C ASP A 268 -4.26 21.98 -9.90
N SER A 269 -4.61 21.53 -11.11
CA SER A 269 -3.67 20.94 -12.06
C SER A 269 -2.55 21.92 -12.45
N ALA A 270 -2.87 23.20 -12.66
CA ALA A 270 -1.89 24.19 -13.08
C ALA A 270 -0.89 24.52 -11.95
N ALA A 271 -1.37 24.66 -10.72
CA ALA A 271 -0.56 24.85 -9.53
C ALA A 271 0.35 23.63 -9.27
N TYR A 272 -0.18 22.41 -9.42
CA TYR A 272 0.61 21.18 -9.24
C TYR A 272 1.69 21.06 -10.33
N LEU A 273 1.35 21.27 -11.61
CA LEU A 273 2.34 21.25 -12.70
C LEU A 273 3.43 22.31 -12.53
N LYS A 274 3.08 23.50 -12.03
CA LYS A 274 4.05 24.55 -11.71
C LYS A 274 5.02 24.08 -10.62
N LEU A 275 4.51 23.47 -9.55
CA LEU A 275 5.34 22.91 -8.47
C LEU A 275 6.26 21.80 -8.99
N VAL A 276 5.74 20.86 -9.80
CA VAL A 276 6.54 19.79 -10.42
C VAL A 276 7.64 20.37 -11.30
N LYS A 277 7.33 21.38 -12.12
CA LYS A 277 8.31 22.05 -12.98
C LYS A 277 9.44 22.66 -12.16
N GLN A 278 9.10 23.49 -11.17
CA GLN A 278 10.09 24.16 -10.31
C GLN A 278 10.96 23.14 -9.55
N THR A 279 10.32 22.10 -9.03
CA THR A 279 10.98 21.02 -8.28
C THR A 279 11.94 20.25 -9.18
N SER A 280 11.48 19.77 -10.34
CA SER A 280 12.31 19.01 -11.28
C SER A 280 13.46 19.84 -11.85
N GLN A 281 13.27 21.15 -12.09
CA GLN A 281 14.35 22.07 -12.47
C GLN A 281 15.41 22.19 -11.36
N THR A 282 14.96 22.34 -10.12
CA THR A 282 15.85 22.39 -8.94
C THR A 282 16.67 21.10 -8.83
N MET A 283 16.01 19.94 -8.93
CA MET A 283 16.68 18.63 -8.88
C MET A 283 17.74 18.49 -9.97
N ALA A 284 17.40 18.76 -11.23
CA ALA A 284 18.32 18.63 -12.37
C ALA A 284 19.53 19.57 -12.29
N ALA A 285 19.37 20.73 -11.63
CA ALA A 285 20.41 21.74 -11.46
C ALA A 285 21.40 21.45 -10.33
N LEU A 286 21.15 20.44 -9.48
CA LEU A 286 22.05 20.15 -8.35
C LEU A 286 23.44 19.68 -8.80
N PRO A 287 24.50 20.08 -8.08
CA PRO A 287 25.79 19.41 -8.16
C PRO A 287 25.61 17.91 -7.88
N LEU A 288 26.28 17.06 -8.67
CA LEU A 288 26.24 15.61 -8.53
C LEU A 288 26.66 15.13 -7.13
N THR A 289 27.51 15.88 -6.45
CA THR A 289 28.03 15.61 -5.10
C THR A 289 27.08 16.04 -3.97
N THR A 290 25.94 16.68 -4.28
CA THR A 290 24.98 17.10 -3.26
C THR A 290 24.46 15.88 -2.50
N VAL A 291 24.63 15.87 -1.18
CA VAL A 291 24.08 14.81 -0.32
C VAL A 291 22.58 15.08 -0.13
N LEU A 292 21.76 14.11 -0.54
CA LEU A 292 20.32 14.15 -0.31
C LEU A 292 20.01 13.77 1.13
N ASP A 293 20.52 12.61 1.56
CA ASP A 293 20.37 12.09 2.92
C ASP A 293 21.36 10.95 3.17
N GLY A 294 21.94 10.89 4.36
CA GLY A 294 22.96 9.90 4.71
C GLY A 294 24.10 9.85 3.68
N SER A 295 24.28 8.68 3.04
CA SER A 295 25.27 8.48 1.99
C SER A 295 24.73 8.66 0.56
N VAL A 296 23.44 8.99 0.40
CA VAL A 296 22.79 9.13 -0.91
C VAL A 296 23.09 10.51 -1.47
N THR A 297 23.73 10.54 -2.63
CA THR A 297 24.05 11.76 -3.38
C THR A 297 23.06 11.96 -4.54
N ALA A 298 22.97 13.18 -5.07
CA ALA A 298 22.20 13.47 -6.28
C ALA A 298 22.63 12.56 -7.46
N ALA A 299 23.93 12.26 -7.59
CA ALA A 299 24.43 11.32 -8.60
C ALA A 299 23.87 9.90 -8.41
N SER A 300 24.04 9.32 -7.21
CA SER A 300 23.52 7.99 -6.91
C SER A 300 22.00 7.93 -6.94
N ALA A 301 21.34 9.07 -6.77
CA ALA A 301 19.89 9.20 -6.83
C ALA A 301 19.35 9.50 -8.24
N GLY A 302 20.20 9.42 -9.27
CA GLY A 302 19.79 9.46 -10.67
C GLY A 302 19.50 10.85 -11.24
N ARG A 303 20.07 11.91 -10.65
CA ARG A 303 19.94 13.29 -11.16
C ARG A 303 20.34 13.37 -12.64
N ILE A 304 19.43 13.83 -13.50
CA ILE A 304 19.65 13.87 -14.97
C ILE A 304 20.48 15.08 -15.41
N ALA A 305 21.23 14.94 -16.51
CA ALA A 305 22.13 15.97 -17.04
C ALA A 305 21.41 17.25 -17.50
N GLN A 306 20.26 17.09 -18.15
CA GLN A 306 19.47 18.19 -18.67
C GLN A 306 18.04 18.01 -18.20
N TRP A 307 17.44 19.06 -17.66
CA TRP A 307 16.02 19.07 -17.30
C TRP A 307 15.16 18.58 -18.46
N ASN A 308 14.19 17.70 -18.18
CA ASN A 308 13.29 17.09 -19.16
C ASN A 308 14.03 16.40 -20.33
N GLY A 309 15.22 15.83 -20.07
CA GLY A 309 16.06 15.19 -21.10
C GLY A 309 16.48 16.14 -22.22
N GLY A 310 16.59 17.45 -21.94
CA GLY A 310 16.91 18.48 -22.93
C GLY A 310 15.74 18.84 -23.86
N LYS A 311 14.54 18.30 -23.63
CA LYS A 311 13.34 18.65 -24.40
C LYS A 311 12.72 19.94 -23.89
N LYS A 312 12.10 20.69 -24.81
CA LYS A 312 11.28 21.86 -24.47
C LYS A 312 10.11 21.44 -23.58
N GLU A 313 9.55 22.39 -22.84
CA GLU A 313 8.37 22.17 -21.98
C GLU A 313 7.17 21.58 -22.73
N THR A 314 6.99 21.95 -24.00
CA THR A 314 5.96 21.42 -24.91
C THR A 314 6.36 20.09 -25.57
N GLY A 315 7.34 19.38 -25.00
CA GLY A 315 7.72 18.03 -25.39
C GLY A 315 8.30 17.24 -24.22
N GLY A 316 8.75 16.01 -24.50
CA GLY A 316 9.33 15.14 -23.47
C GLY A 316 8.31 14.64 -22.44
N GLU A 317 8.77 14.27 -21.26
CA GLU A 317 7.93 13.71 -20.20
C GLU A 317 7.08 14.79 -19.51
N PHE A 318 7.59 16.02 -19.40
CA PHE A 318 6.81 17.13 -18.84
C PHE A 318 5.55 17.44 -19.66
N ASP A 319 5.64 17.45 -21.00
CA ASP A 319 4.47 17.67 -21.86
C ASP A 319 3.42 16.56 -21.71
N LYS A 320 3.85 15.30 -21.63
CA LYS A 320 2.94 14.17 -21.37
C LYS A 320 2.24 14.30 -20.03
N LEU A 321 2.98 14.69 -18.99
CA LEU A 321 2.44 14.91 -17.65
C LEU A 321 1.40 16.05 -17.63
N SER A 322 1.57 17.06 -18.47
CA SER A 322 0.71 18.26 -18.52
C SER A 322 -0.63 18.08 -19.21
N LYS A 323 -0.86 16.95 -19.91
CA LYS A 323 -2.09 16.74 -20.69
C LYS A 323 -3.32 16.69 -19.79
N ALA A 324 -4.34 17.47 -20.15
CA ALA A 324 -5.61 17.54 -19.43
C ALA A 324 -6.40 16.22 -19.49
N PHE A 325 -7.36 16.06 -18.59
CA PHE A 325 -8.20 14.85 -18.55
C PHE A 325 -9.10 14.68 -19.78
N SER A 326 -9.45 15.78 -20.46
CA SER A 326 -10.21 15.79 -21.71
C SER A 326 -9.44 15.18 -22.88
N GLU A 327 -8.10 15.15 -22.83
CA GLU A 327 -7.27 14.61 -23.91
C GLU A 327 -7.47 13.10 -24.09
N ALA A 328 -7.15 12.60 -25.28
CA ALA A 328 -7.15 11.16 -25.56
C ALA A 328 -6.16 10.41 -24.66
N LYS A 329 -5.02 11.03 -24.36
CA LYS A 329 -3.97 10.50 -23.47
C LYS A 329 -3.66 11.50 -22.35
N PRO A 330 -4.48 11.56 -21.28
CA PRO A 330 -4.25 12.45 -20.15
C PRO A 330 -2.93 12.18 -19.43
N GLY A 331 -2.40 13.22 -18.81
CA GLY A 331 -1.22 13.13 -17.96
C GLY A 331 -1.52 12.47 -16.62
N LYS A 332 -0.48 12.02 -15.92
CA LYS A 332 -0.61 11.31 -14.65
C LYS A 332 -1.33 12.14 -13.58
N ILE A 333 -1.03 13.45 -13.49
CA ILE A 333 -1.72 14.38 -12.59
C ILE A 333 -3.21 14.48 -12.92
N ALA A 334 -3.57 14.56 -14.20
CA ALA A 334 -4.98 14.68 -14.60
C ALA A 334 -5.80 13.45 -14.18
N TYR A 335 -5.27 12.23 -14.34
CA TYR A 335 -5.89 11.01 -13.81
C TYR A 335 -6.00 11.03 -12.29
N SER A 336 -4.95 11.46 -11.59
CA SER A 336 -4.92 11.54 -10.13
C SER A 336 -6.01 12.48 -9.60
N LEU A 337 -6.12 13.68 -10.16
CA LEU A 337 -7.12 14.68 -9.77
C LEU A 337 -8.54 14.23 -10.10
N ASN A 338 -8.75 13.59 -11.26
CA ASN A 338 -10.04 13.01 -11.59
C ASN A 338 -10.44 11.89 -10.61
N PHE A 339 -9.50 11.06 -10.16
CA PHE A 339 -9.79 10.07 -9.13
C PHE A 339 -10.18 10.72 -7.80
N GLN A 340 -9.41 11.74 -7.39
CA GLN A 340 -9.64 12.46 -6.14
C GLN A 340 -11.00 13.17 -6.09
N SER A 341 -11.55 13.64 -7.22
CA SER A 341 -12.86 14.29 -7.24
C SER A 341 -14.02 13.38 -6.83
N ASP A 342 -13.80 12.06 -6.85
CA ASP A 342 -14.81 11.06 -6.50
C ASP A 342 -14.60 10.47 -5.10
N ILE A 343 -13.60 10.96 -4.35
CA ILE A 343 -13.36 10.56 -2.97
C ILE A 343 -14.27 11.41 -2.08
N VAL A 344 -15.09 10.76 -1.28
CA VAL A 344 -15.88 11.45 -0.25
C VAL A 344 -14.93 11.91 0.85
N ALA A 345 -14.81 13.22 1.05
CA ALA A 345 -13.90 13.80 2.05
C ALA A 345 -14.29 13.39 3.47
N ALA A 346 -13.34 12.91 4.27
CA ALA A 346 -13.56 12.62 5.69
C ALA A 346 -13.66 13.92 6.51
N PRO A 347 -14.45 13.93 7.61
CA PRO A 347 -14.47 15.07 8.53
C PRO A 347 -13.10 15.26 9.20
N VAL A 348 -12.79 16.52 9.53
CA VAL A 348 -11.53 16.86 10.21
C VAL A 348 -11.58 16.37 11.65
N CYS A 349 -10.54 15.65 12.07
CA CYS A 349 -10.39 15.13 13.43
C CYS A 349 -10.38 16.27 14.46
N THR A 350 -11.15 16.15 15.54
CA THR A 350 -10.98 16.98 16.74
C THR A 350 -9.97 16.37 17.70
N SER A 351 -9.83 15.04 17.67
CA SER A 351 -8.87 14.28 18.45
C SER A 351 -8.48 13.02 17.70
N THR A 352 -7.24 12.57 17.86
CA THR A 352 -6.71 11.36 17.23
C THR A 352 -6.16 10.42 18.29
N LEU A 353 -6.47 9.13 18.17
CA LEU A 353 -5.85 8.04 18.92
C LEU A 353 -5.02 7.18 17.98
N SER A 354 -3.92 6.67 18.51
CA SER A 354 -3.01 5.72 17.86
C SER A 354 -2.52 4.70 18.88
N GLY A 355 -1.95 3.58 18.42
CA GLY A 355 -1.41 2.54 19.30
C GLY A 355 -2.48 1.63 19.90
N ALA A 356 -2.16 0.97 21.02
CA ALA A 356 -3.05 0.03 21.68
C ALA A 356 -3.88 0.68 22.78
N HIS A 357 -5.17 0.34 22.85
CA HIS A 357 -6.14 0.83 23.84
C HIS A 357 -7.00 -0.33 24.35
N ASP A 358 -7.28 -0.35 25.65
CA ASP A 358 -8.08 -1.37 26.31
C ASP A 358 -9.36 -0.78 26.94
N GLY A 359 -10.43 -1.56 26.94
CA GLY A 359 -11.74 -1.19 27.49
C GLY A 359 -12.64 -0.48 26.48
N THR A 360 -13.92 -0.31 26.81
CA THR A 360 -14.89 0.32 25.90
C THR A 360 -14.51 1.77 25.58
N LEU A 361 -14.41 2.08 24.29
CA LEU A 361 -14.16 3.42 23.78
C LEU A 361 -15.47 4.13 23.48
N ASN A 362 -15.80 5.15 24.28
CA ASN A 362 -17.00 5.97 24.11
C ASN A 362 -16.67 7.30 23.43
N VAL A 363 -17.22 7.51 22.24
CA VAL A 363 -17.08 8.75 21.47
C VAL A 363 -18.28 9.65 21.73
N ASN A 364 -18.15 10.54 22.71
CA ASN A 364 -19.28 11.32 23.23
C ASN A 364 -19.53 12.64 22.48
N SER A 365 -18.51 13.19 21.81
CA SER A 365 -18.60 14.47 21.10
C SER A 365 -17.43 14.65 20.14
N GLY A 366 -17.58 15.54 19.15
CA GLY A 366 -16.52 15.85 18.20
C GLY A 366 -16.28 14.73 17.19
N VAL A 367 -15.14 14.77 16.52
CA VAL A 367 -14.69 13.78 15.54
C VAL A 367 -13.48 13.05 16.10
N LEU A 368 -13.68 11.81 16.54
CA LEU A 368 -12.58 10.95 16.96
C LEU A 368 -11.98 10.23 15.74
N CYS A 369 -10.68 10.40 15.54
CA CYS A 369 -9.93 9.66 14.55
C CYS A 369 -9.15 8.52 15.19
N LEU A 370 -9.32 7.30 14.69
CA LEU A 370 -8.50 6.14 15.03
C LEU A 370 -7.50 5.93 13.89
N ASP A 371 -6.23 6.24 14.16
CA ASP A 371 -5.13 6.02 13.23
C ASP A 371 -4.39 4.74 13.63
N ARG A 372 -4.68 3.65 12.88
CA ARG A 372 -4.03 2.33 13.04
C ARG A 372 -4.03 1.86 14.50
N VAL A 373 -5.14 2.10 15.17
CA VAL A 373 -5.35 1.70 16.57
C VAL A 373 -5.57 0.20 16.66
N THR A 374 -5.08 -0.41 17.73
CA THR A 374 -5.58 -1.69 18.22
C THR A 374 -6.47 -1.42 19.43
N GLN A 375 -7.78 -1.56 19.26
CA GLN A 375 -8.77 -1.31 20.31
C GLN A 375 -9.30 -2.64 20.83
N GLN A 376 -9.08 -2.94 22.11
CA GLN A 376 -9.62 -4.11 22.79
C GLN A 376 -10.90 -3.72 23.54
N GLY A 377 -12.05 -4.17 23.04
CA GLY A 377 -13.37 -3.79 23.57
C GLY A 377 -14.19 -2.96 22.58
N ASP A 378 -15.44 -2.70 22.97
CA ASP A 378 -16.42 -2.07 22.09
C ASP A 378 -16.08 -0.60 21.79
N VAL A 379 -16.50 -0.14 20.60
CA VAL A 379 -16.48 1.27 20.21
C VAL A 379 -17.93 1.74 20.07
N ILE A 380 -18.29 2.75 20.85
CA ILE A 380 -19.65 3.29 20.91
C ILE A 380 -19.60 4.77 20.52
N VAL A 381 -20.29 5.14 19.45
CA VAL A 381 -20.39 6.53 18.99
C VAL A 381 -21.76 7.10 19.40
N ALA A 382 -21.71 8.10 20.29
CA ALA A 382 -22.90 8.75 20.82
C ALA A 382 -23.58 9.68 19.78
N PRO A 383 -24.87 10.03 19.99
CA PRO A 383 -25.54 11.01 19.15
C PRO A 383 -24.77 12.34 19.08
N GLY A 384 -24.63 12.90 17.88
CA GLY A 384 -23.91 14.17 17.67
C GLY A 384 -22.38 14.05 17.54
N ALA A 385 -21.80 12.87 17.79
CA ALA A 385 -20.38 12.61 17.60
C ALA A 385 -20.09 11.95 16.24
N ALA A 386 -18.82 11.92 15.84
CA ALA A 386 -18.36 11.27 14.62
C ALA A 386 -17.11 10.41 14.85
N LEU A 387 -16.94 9.41 13.99
CA LEU A 387 -15.79 8.51 14.01
C LEU A 387 -15.16 8.43 12.61
N VAL A 388 -13.83 8.53 12.56
CA VAL A 388 -13.02 8.20 11.38
C VAL A 388 -12.01 7.14 11.80
N ALA A 389 -12.17 5.90 11.36
CA ALA A 389 -11.24 4.81 11.64
C ALA A 389 -10.51 4.39 10.37
N ASN A 390 -9.18 4.50 10.41
CA ASN A 390 -8.29 4.15 9.30
C ASN A 390 -7.32 3.06 9.73
N GLY A 391 -7.29 1.95 8.99
CA GLY A 391 -6.31 0.89 9.17
C GLY A 391 -6.36 0.20 10.54
N SER A 392 -7.42 0.38 11.33
CA SER A 392 -7.47 -0.02 12.74
C SER A 392 -7.96 -1.45 12.94
N SER A 393 -7.54 -2.09 14.02
CA SER A 393 -8.04 -3.37 14.49
C SER A 393 -8.96 -3.13 15.69
N LEU A 394 -10.25 -3.34 15.50
CA LEU A 394 -11.31 -3.05 16.46
C LEU A 394 -11.86 -4.38 17.00
N ASN A 395 -11.32 -4.81 18.13
CA ASN A 395 -11.57 -6.12 18.71
C ASN A 395 -12.76 -6.06 19.68
N GLY A 396 -13.93 -5.81 19.12
CA GLY A 396 -15.19 -5.63 19.83
C GLY A 396 -16.32 -5.30 18.85
N VAL A 397 -17.48 -4.93 19.38
CA VAL A 397 -18.60 -4.40 18.59
C VAL A 397 -18.37 -2.93 18.28
N LEU A 398 -18.64 -2.52 17.04
CA LEU A 398 -18.72 -1.10 16.68
C LEU A 398 -20.19 -0.70 16.54
N SER A 399 -20.65 0.25 17.35
CA SER A 399 -22.03 0.73 17.31
C SER A 399 -22.15 2.26 17.30
N SER A 400 -23.17 2.77 16.62
CA SER A 400 -23.53 4.18 16.64
C SER A 400 -25.04 4.38 16.55
N ASN A 401 -25.54 5.44 17.18
CA ASN A 401 -26.92 5.89 17.04
C ASN A 401 -26.94 7.43 16.98
N GLY A 402 -27.32 8.02 15.85
CA GLY A 402 -27.38 9.47 15.70
C GLY A 402 -26.03 10.16 15.47
N ALA A 403 -25.00 9.43 15.02
CA ALA A 403 -23.68 10.00 14.72
C ALA A 403 -23.75 11.05 13.60
N THR A 404 -22.88 12.06 13.61
CA THR A 404 -22.82 13.07 12.54
C THR A 404 -22.04 12.60 11.32
N ALA A 405 -21.09 11.66 11.50
CA ALA A 405 -20.38 10.99 10.42
C ALA A 405 -19.72 9.70 10.89
N ILE A 406 -19.62 8.72 10.00
CA ILE A 406 -18.88 7.47 10.22
C ILE A 406 -18.02 7.19 8.97
N TYR A 407 -16.71 7.14 9.13
CA TYR A 407 -15.77 6.77 8.06
C TYR A 407 -14.95 5.58 8.51
N LEU A 408 -15.11 4.44 7.83
CA LEU A 408 -14.39 3.21 8.11
C LEU A 408 -13.62 2.80 6.85
N CYS A 409 -12.30 2.89 6.90
CA CYS A 409 -11.41 2.48 5.81
C CYS A 409 -10.31 1.53 6.32
N GLY A 410 -10.17 0.34 5.73
CA GLY A 410 -9.07 -0.59 6.01
C GLY A 410 -9.11 -1.23 7.40
N ASN A 411 -10.28 -1.26 8.05
CA ASN A 411 -10.40 -1.76 9.41
C ASN A 411 -10.67 -3.27 9.46
N GLN A 412 -10.18 -3.91 10.51
CA GLN A 412 -10.58 -5.26 10.90
C GLN A 412 -11.44 -5.16 12.16
N ILE A 413 -12.71 -5.50 12.06
CA ILE A 413 -13.68 -5.47 13.16
C ILE A 413 -14.00 -6.92 13.54
N SER A 414 -13.63 -7.34 14.75
CA SER A 414 -13.83 -8.73 15.17
C SER A 414 -15.28 -9.02 15.61
N GLY A 415 -16.04 -7.99 15.96
CA GLY A 415 -17.45 -8.10 16.35
C GLY A 415 -18.42 -7.72 15.22
N SER A 416 -19.67 -7.49 15.63
CA SER A 416 -20.72 -6.98 14.75
C SER A 416 -20.59 -5.45 14.55
N LEU A 417 -21.22 -4.97 13.47
CA LEU A 417 -21.29 -3.56 13.13
C LEU A 417 -22.74 -3.09 13.13
N ALA A 418 -23.07 -2.07 13.92
CA ALA A 418 -24.41 -1.50 14.00
C ALA A 418 -24.38 0.02 13.86
N LEU A 419 -24.74 0.53 12.68
CA LEU A 419 -24.79 1.96 12.40
C LEU A 419 -26.25 2.39 12.22
N ASN A 420 -26.76 3.21 13.15
CA ASN A 420 -28.13 3.68 13.13
C ASN A 420 -28.22 5.20 13.06
N ALA A 421 -29.08 5.71 12.17
CA ALA A 421 -29.45 7.12 12.10
C ALA A 421 -28.25 8.07 11.96
N THR A 422 -27.25 7.72 11.14
CA THR A 422 -26.13 8.64 10.83
C THR A 422 -26.66 9.86 10.10
N ASN A 423 -26.46 11.05 10.68
CA ASN A 423 -27.03 12.32 10.24
C ASN A 423 -26.20 13.04 9.15
N GLY A 424 -25.13 12.40 8.67
CA GLY A 424 -24.22 12.95 7.67
C GLY A 424 -23.54 11.82 6.91
N ALA A 425 -22.29 12.02 6.51
CA ALA A 425 -21.62 11.05 5.66
C ALA A 425 -21.32 9.73 6.41
N GLN A 426 -21.74 8.61 5.81
CA GLN A 426 -21.41 7.26 6.24
C GLN A 426 -20.65 6.54 5.10
N VAL A 427 -19.34 6.38 5.27
CA VAL A 427 -18.44 5.85 4.25
C VAL A 427 -17.76 4.60 4.79
N LEU A 428 -18.11 3.46 4.20
CA LEU A 428 -17.53 2.15 4.51
C LEU A 428 -16.94 1.61 3.21
N GLY A 429 -15.63 1.83 3.04
CA GLY A 429 -14.94 1.54 1.78
C GLY A 429 -15.28 2.52 0.65
N GLY A 430 -15.18 2.06 -0.61
CA GLY A 430 -15.26 2.90 -1.82
C GLY A 430 -13.98 3.69 -2.19
N ASN A 431 -14.05 4.56 -3.21
CA ASN A 431 -12.88 5.26 -3.76
C ASN A 431 -12.03 5.95 -2.68
N GLY A 432 -10.73 5.67 -2.65
CA GLY A 432 -9.79 6.24 -1.68
C GLY A 432 -9.85 5.64 -0.27
N CYS A 433 -10.75 4.67 -0.03
CA CYS A 433 -11.01 4.07 1.27
C CYS A 433 -10.85 2.55 1.19
N THR A 434 -9.81 2.02 1.82
CA THR A 434 -9.48 0.58 1.79
C THR A 434 -10.64 -0.29 2.30
N PHE A 435 -10.74 -1.52 1.79
CA PHE A 435 -11.68 -2.56 2.19
C PHE A 435 -11.72 -2.76 3.71
N ASN A 436 -12.91 -2.86 4.30
CA ASN A 436 -13.05 -3.31 5.70
C ASN A 436 -13.36 -4.80 5.74
N SER A 437 -12.92 -5.45 6.82
CA SER A 437 -13.32 -6.80 7.19
C SER A 437 -14.07 -6.74 8.52
N VAL A 438 -15.29 -7.26 8.53
CA VAL A 438 -16.16 -7.35 9.71
C VAL A 438 -16.48 -8.82 9.90
N ALA A 439 -16.02 -9.40 11.01
CA ALA A 439 -16.24 -10.83 11.25
C ALA A 439 -17.71 -11.14 11.55
N GLY A 440 -18.43 -10.23 12.20
CA GLY A 440 -19.85 -10.36 12.52
C GLY A 440 -20.82 -9.95 11.41
N SER A 441 -22.10 -9.86 11.77
CA SER A 441 -23.14 -9.26 10.93
C SER A 441 -23.05 -7.73 10.96
N ALA A 442 -23.55 -7.09 9.91
CA ALA A 442 -23.63 -5.64 9.81
C ALA A 442 -25.06 -5.16 9.57
N ALA A 443 -25.48 -4.15 10.33
CA ALA A 443 -26.73 -3.42 10.14
C ALA A 443 -26.42 -1.93 9.93
N ILE A 444 -26.88 -1.38 8.79
CA ILE A 444 -26.68 0.01 8.41
C ILE A 444 -28.04 0.60 8.10
N THR A 445 -28.59 1.38 9.03
CA THR A 445 -30.01 1.75 8.99
C THR A 445 -30.25 3.23 9.21
N TRP A 446 -31.25 3.77 8.51
CA TRP A 446 -31.78 5.12 8.72
C TRP A 446 -30.77 6.27 8.54
N GLY A 447 -29.65 6.05 7.83
CA GLY A 447 -28.73 7.13 7.50
C GLY A 447 -29.38 8.16 6.57
N ASN A 448 -29.16 9.45 6.80
CA ASN A 448 -29.79 10.54 6.04
C ASN A 448 -28.82 11.44 5.24
N GLY A 449 -27.54 11.06 5.18
CA GLY A 449 -26.49 11.75 4.43
C GLY A 449 -25.84 10.87 3.35
N THR A 450 -24.76 11.38 2.74
CA THR A 450 -24.00 10.64 1.72
C THR A 450 -23.58 9.28 2.26
N SER A 451 -24.02 8.23 1.58
CA SER A 451 -23.88 6.85 2.06
C SER A 451 -23.12 6.02 1.04
N VAL A 452 -21.93 5.52 1.40
CA VAL A 452 -21.10 4.66 0.56
C VAL A 452 -20.85 3.35 1.30
N LEU A 453 -21.18 2.24 0.65
CA LEU A 453 -20.88 0.90 1.12
C LEU A 453 -20.32 0.08 -0.04
N SER A 454 -19.00 -0.09 -0.07
CA SER A 454 -18.32 -0.65 -1.24
C SER A 454 -17.01 -1.33 -0.90
N GLY A 455 -16.85 -2.56 -1.36
CA GLY A 455 -15.63 -3.36 -1.14
C GLY A 455 -15.45 -3.78 0.31
N ASN A 456 -16.52 -4.19 1.00
CA ASN A 456 -16.40 -4.71 2.36
C ASN A 456 -16.61 -6.22 2.39
N GLN A 457 -15.99 -6.88 3.36
CA GLN A 457 -16.19 -8.29 3.65
C GLN A 457 -16.89 -8.43 5.01
N PHE A 458 -18.05 -9.06 5.02
CA PHE A 458 -18.84 -9.38 6.21
C PHE A 458 -18.85 -10.89 6.42
N GLY A 459 -18.50 -11.36 7.61
CA GLY A 459 -18.62 -12.78 7.97
C GLY A 459 -20.07 -13.19 8.20
N GLY A 460 -20.92 -12.27 8.66
CA GLY A 460 -22.34 -12.49 8.89
C GLY A 460 -23.26 -11.96 7.78
N ALA A 461 -24.53 -11.74 8.14
CA ALA A 461 -25.53 -11.13 7.27
C ALA A 461 -25.32 -9.61 7.16
N LEU A 462 -25.76 -9.03 6.04
CA LEU A 462 -25.70 -7.59 5.78
C LEU A 462 -27.12 -7.05 5.58
N MET A 463 -27.55 -6.18 6.47
CA MET A 463 -28.87 -5.55 6.45
C MET A 463 -28.75 -4.05 6.26
N CYS A 464 -29.46 -3.51 5.26
CA CYS A 464 -29.46 -2.08 4.99
C CYS A 464 -30.87 -1.57 4.77
N PHE A 465 -31.36 -0.70 5.66
CA PHE A 465 -32.77 -0.33 5.66
C PHE A 465 -32.98 1.15 5.95
N GLY A 466 -33.86 1.80 5.18
CA GLY A 466 -34.28 3.17 5.42
C GLY A 466 -33.20 4.24 5.23
N ASN A 467 -32.07 3.92 4.59
CA ASN A 467 -31.04 4.91 4.25
C ASN A 467 -31.53 5.79 3.10
N GLN A 468 -31.36 7.11 3.24
CA GLN A 468 -31.80 8.13 2.28
C GLN A 468 -30.73 9.22 2.12
N PRO A 469 -30.09 9.38 0.95
CA PRO A 469 -30.22 8.56 -0.26
C PRO A 469 -29.79 7.11 -0.03
N GLU A 470 -30.15 6.22 -0.96
CA GLU A 470 -29.68 4.84 -0.93
C GLU A 470 -28.15 4.75 -0.98
N LEU A 471 -27.62 3.65 -0.43
CA LEU A 471 -26.19 3.38 -0.35
C LEU A 471 -25.58 3.26 -1.75
N LEU A 472 -24.53 4.03 -2.01
CA LEU A 472 -23.74 3.94 -3.23
C LEU A 472 -22.71 2.81 -3.13
N ASN A 473 -22.55 2.06 -4.22
CA ASN A 473 -21.46 1.12 -4.39
C ASN A 473 -20.61 1.46 -5.63
N PRO A 474 -19.63 2.38 -5.53
CA PRO A 474 -18.74 2.71 -6.63
C PRO A 474 -17.75 1.57 -6.93
N GLY A 475 -18.21 0.59 -7.71
CA GLY A 475 -17.36 -0.32 -8.48
C GLY A 475 -16.67 -1.45 -7.73
N ARG A 476 -16.87 -1.61 -6.40
CA ARG A 476 -16.30 -2.71 -5.59
C ARG A 476 -17.39 -3.47 -4.84
N SER A 477 -17.67 -4.69 -5.24
CA SER A 477 -18.74 -5.51 -4.65
C SER A 477 -18.52 -5.78 -3.15
N ASN A 478 -19.59 -5.75 -2.38
CA ASN A 478 -19.56 -6.22 -0.99
C ASN A 478 -19.77 -7.74 -0.94
N GLN A 479 -19.03 -8.40 -0.06
CA GLN A 479 -19.13 -9.83 0.20
C GLN A 479 -19.74 -10.05 1.58
N ALA A 480 -20.69 -10.98 1.69
CA ALA A 480 -21.29 -11.37 2.96
C ALA A 480 -21.33 -12.88 3.07
N GLY A 481 -21.00 -13.42 4.25
CA GLY A 481 -21.15 -14.85 4.55
C GLY A 481 -22.61 -15.26 4.79
N GLY A 482 -23.48 -14.30 5.13
CA GLY A 482 -24.92 -14.46 5.23
C GLY A 482 -25.72 -13.73 4.14
N ALA A 483 -27.03 -13.68 4.30
CA ALA A 483 -27.91 -12.97 3.37
C ALA A 483 -27.64 -11.46 3.35
N LYS A 484 -27.67 -10.88 2.15
CA LYS A 484 -27.80 -9.43 1.95
C LYS A 484 -29.29 -9.13 1.76
N VAL A 485 -29.84 -8.20 2.52
CA VAL A 485 -31.30 -7.92 2.53
C VAL A 485 -31.61 -6.44 2.35
N TYR A 486 -32.81 -6.16 1.82
CA TYR A 486 -33.32 -4.80 1.59
C TYR A 486 -32.41 -3.98 0.65
N GLN A 487 -31.99 -2.77 1.05
CA GLN A 487 -31.17 -1.89 0.20
C GLN A 487 -29.77 -2.44 -0.09
N CYS A 488 -29.37 -3.54 0.55
CA CYS A 488 -28.08 -4.20 0.34
C CYS A 488 -28.14 -5.41 -0.60
N GLU A 489 -29.31 -5.82 -1.09
CA GLU A 489 -29.46 -6.98 -1.99
C GLU A 489 -28.62 -6.83 -3.27
N SER A 490 -28.53 -5.61 -3.81
CA SER A 490 -27.81 -5.29 -5.04
C SER A 490 -26.36 -4.84 -4.86
N LEU A 491 -25.86 -4.71 -3.62
CA LEU A 491 -24.55 -4.10 -3.30
C LEU A 491 -23.40 -5.09 -3.14
#